data_AF-A0A8X8X358-F1
#
_entry.id   AF-A0A8X8X358-F1
#
_cell.length_a   1.000
_cell.length_b   1.000
_cell.length_c   1.000
_cell.angle_alpha   90.00
_cell.angle_beta   90.00
_cell.angle_gamma   90.00
#
_symmetry.space_group_name_H-M   'P 1'
#
loop_
_entity.id
_entity.type
_entity.pdbx_description
1 polymer ?
#
loop_
_entity_poly.entity_id
_entity_poly.type
_entity_poly.pdbx_seq_one_letter_code
_entity_poly.pdbx_strand_id
1 'polypeptide(L)'
;MEGLLEPEISDHALSIVTLHKMNQQVDRKLEEMDEREKRMELEEDVKILNEKMDQFMSHQYHSSSYSIVQSRCYNWKKLIEKFYGAEAPQEVDVQPPEVVSTKGCGSRLPSRVEKSLKLKRKPLRQCKKCQEWGHHDSRNCDKFKEKEKRRSRRNSEV
;
A
#
# COMPACT_ATOMS: atom_id res chain seq x y z
N MET A 1 30.49 -67.27 -34.97
CA MET A 1 29.07 -67.08 -35.34
C MET A 1 28.31 -66.83 -34.05
N GLU A 2 28.12 -65.59 -33.66
CA GLU A 2 27.10 -65.22 -32.67
C GLU A 2 26.54 -63.88 -33.09
N GLY A 3 25.45 -63.92 -33.86
CA GLY A 3 24.61 -62.76 -34.12
C GLY A 3 23.60 -62.66 -32.99
N LEU A 4 23.80 -61.69 -32.10
CA LEU A 4 22.82 -61.33 -31.08
C LEU A 4 21.73 -60.50 -31.76
N LEU A 5 20.57 -61.12 -32.00
CA LEU A 5 19.34 -60.41 -32.33
C LEU A 5 18.95 -59.57 -31.10
N GLU A 6 18.99 -58.25 -31.22
CA GLU A 6 18.31 -57.38 -30.28
C GLU A 6 16.80 -57.63 -30.38
N PRO A 7 16.07 -57.78 -29.26
CA PRO A 7 14.63 -57.98 -29.31
C PRO A 7 13.97 -56.66 -29.75
N GLU A 8 13.43 -56.63 -30.97
CA GLU A 8 12.54 -55.57 -31.41
C GLU A 8 11.26 -55.62 -30.54
N ILE A 9 11.20 -54.75 -29.53
CA ILE A 9 10.00 -54.59 -28.71
C ILE A 9 8.91 -54.06 -29.64
N SER A 10 7.92 -54.89 -29.93
CA SER A 10 6.78 -54.54 -30.77
C SER A 10 6.19 -53.18 -30.38
N ASP A 11 5.94 -52.31 -31.36
CA ASP A 11 5.33 -50.99 -31.19
C ASP A 11 4.06 -51.02 -30.32
N HIS A 12 3.34 -52.15 -30.34
CA HIS A 12 2.18 -52.39 -29.50
C HIS A 12 2.53 -52.44 -28.00
N ALA A 13 3.64 -53.06 -27.63
CA ALA A 13 4.12 -53.11 -26.24
C ALA A 13 4.58 -51.72 -25.75
N LEU A 14 5.22 -50.92 -26.60
CA LEU A 14 5.57 -49.52 -26.29
C LEU A 14 4.33 -48.64 -26.09
N SER A 15 3.28 -48.86 -26.88
CA SER A 15 1.98 -48.19 -26.72
C SER A 15 1.32 -48.54 -25.39
N ILE A 16 1.29 -49.82 -25.01
CA ILE A 16 0.74 -50.27 -23.72
C ILE A 16 1.50 -49.65 -22.54
N VAL A 17 2.84 -49.61 -22.59
CA VAL A 17 3.66 -49.00 -21.54
C VAL A 17 3.39 -47.50 -21.43
N THR A 18 3.21 -46.82 -22.56
CA THR A 18 2.87 -45.39 -22.59
C THR A 18 1.49 -45.13 -21.97
N LEU A 19 0.47 -45.92 -22.34
CA LEU A 19 -0.87 -45.82 -21.76
C LEU A 19 -0.88 -46.07 -20.26
N HIS A 20 -0.11 -47.06 -19.78
CA HIS A 20 0.01 -47.34 -18.36
C HIS A 20 0.63 -46.17 -17.58
N LYS A 21 1.67 -45.53 -18.14
CA LYS A 21 2.28 -44.32 -17.55
C LYS A 21 1.30 -43.15 -17.51
N MET A 22 0.50 -42.98 -18.56
CA MET A 22 -0.53 -41.94 -18.60
C MET A 22 -1.61 -42.18 -17.54
N ASN A 23 -2.08 -43.43 -17.37
CA ASN A 23 -3.06 -43.77 -16.35
C ASN A 23 -2.50 -43.53 -14.93
N GLN A 24 -1.28 -43.96 -14.65
CA GLN A 24 -0.62 -43.64 -13.36
C GLN A 24 -0.45 -42.13 -13.12
N GLN A 25 -0.31 -41.33 -14.18
CA GLN A 25 -0.23 -39.88 -14.07
C GLN A 25 -1.60 -39.25 -13.79
N VAL A 26 -2.67 -39.81 -14.34
CA VAL A 26 -4.05 -39.40 -14.07
C VAL A 26 -4.43 -39.73 -12.63
N ASP A 27 -4.13 -40.94 -12.16
CA ASP A 27 -4.43 -41.37 -10.79
C ASP A 27 -3.73 -40.46 -9.76
N ARG A 28 -2.45 -40.16 -9.97
CA ARG A 28 -1.69 -39.23 -9.12
C ARG A 28 -2.27 -37.81 -9.11
N LYS A 29 -2.75 -37.33 -10.26
CA LYS A 29 -3.39 -36.01 -10.35
C LYS A 29 -4.75 -35.98 -9.64
N LEU A 30 -5.50 -37.08 -9.67
CA LEU A 30 -6.76 -37.22 -8.96
C LEU A 30 -6.53 -37.19 -7.44
N GLU A 31 -5.53 -37.92 -6.93
CA GLU A 31 -5.15 -37.88 -5.51
C GLU A 31 -4.69 -36.48 -5.06
N GLU A 32 -3.90 -35.77 -5.88
CA GLU A 32 -3.48 -34.40 -5.59
C GLU A 32 -4.67 -33.41 -5.55
N MET A 33 -5.71 -33.64 -6.35
CA MET A 33 -6.93 -32.83 -6.33
C MET A 33 -7.75 -33.09 -5.06
N ASP A 34 -7.90 -34.35 -4.67
CA ASP A 34 -8.59 -34.76 -3.43
C ASP A 34 -7.89 -34.19 -2.17
N GLU A 35 -6.56 -34.22 -2.12
CA GLU A 35 -5.80 -33.60 -1.03
C GLU A 35 -5.91 -32.07 -1.00
N ARG A 36 -6.08 -31.41 -2.16
CA ARG A 36 -6.37 -29.97 -2.21
C ARG A 36 -7.79 -29.66 -1.72
N GLU A 37 -8.76 -30.50 -2.05
CA GLU A 37 -10.14 -30.37 -1.58
C GLU A 37 -10.20 -30.48 -0.05
N LYS A 38 -9.57 -31.50 0.53
CA LYS A 38 -9.43 -31.66 2.00
C LYS A 38 -8.74 -30.46 2.67
N ARG A 39 -7.73 -29.86 2.02
CA ARG A 39 -7.08 -28.64 2.54
C ARG A 39 -8.03 -27.44 2.55
N MET A 40 -8.83 -27.25 1.49
CA MET A 40 -9.82 -26.17 1.44
C MET A 40 -10.89 -26.34 2.53
N GLU A 41 -11.35 -27.56 2.77
CA GLU A 41 -12.30 -27.85 3.85
C GLU A 41 -11.71 -27.52 5.23
N LEU A 42 -10.48 -27.95 5.50
CA LEU A 42 -9.78 -27.65 6.75
C LEU A 42 -9.55 -26.14 6.96
N GLU A 43 -9.24 -25.40 5.89
CA GLU A 43 -9.07 -23.95 5.95
C GLU A 43 -10.39 -23.24 6.28
N GLU A 44 -11.51 -23.69 5.71
CA GLU A 44 -12.84 -23.15 6.02
C GLU A 44 -13.23 -23.44 7.48
N ASP A 45 -12.96 -24.64 7.99
CA ASP A 45 -13.21 -25.00 9.39
C ASP A 45 -12.38 -24.14 10.36
N VAL A 46 -11.10 -23.91 10.07
CA VAL A 46 -10.22 -23.04 10.86
C VAL A 46 -10.75 -21.60 10.88
N LYS A 47 -11.25 -21.12 9.74
CA LYS A 47 -11.84 -19.78 9.63
C LYS A 47 -13.11 -19.66 10.48
N ILE A 48 -13.99 -20.66 10.44
CA ILE A 48 -15.20 -20.72 11.27
C ILE A 48 -14.85 -20.74 12.76
N LEU A 49 -13.83 -21.50 13.16
CA LEU A 49 -13.38 -21.56 14.55
C LEU A 49 -12.85 -20.21 15.04
N ASN A 50 -12.07 -19.51 14.22
CA ASN A 50 -11.57 -18.17 14.54
C ASN A 50 -12.73 -17.18 14.69
N GLU A 51 -13.71 -17.20 13.78
CA GLU A 51 -14.87 -16.31 13.85
C GLU A 51 -15.71 -16.56 15.13
N LYS A 52 -15.91 -17.82 15.51
CA LYS A 52 -16.58 -18.18 16.78
C LYS A 52 -15.79 -17.70 18.00
N MET A 53 -14.46 -17.79 17.95
CA MET A 53 -13.60 -17.33 19.04
C MET A 53 -13.65 -15.80 19.18
N ASP A 54 -13.64 -15.06 18.08
CA ASP A 54 -13.79 -13.61 18.06
C ASP A 54 -15.16 -13.17 18.60
N GLN A 55 -16.24 -13.86 18.19
CA GLN A 55 -17.58 -13.62 18.72
C GLN A 55 -17.63 -13.83 20.24
N PHE A 56 -17.06 -14.93 20.74
CA PHE A 56 -17.02 -15.24 22.17
C PHE A 56 -16.25 -14.16 22.97
N MET A 57 -15.07 -13.77 22.49
CA MET A 57 -14.25 -12.74 23.13
C MET A 57 -14.96 -11.39 23.19
N SER A 58 -15.69 -11.03 22.12
CA SER A 58 -16.47 -9.78 22.08
C SER A 58 -17.58 -9.75 23.14
N HIS A 59 -18.28 -10.87 23.34
CA HIS A 59 -19.40 -11.00 24.28
C HIS A 59 -18.92 -11.01 25.74
N GLN A 60 -17.82 -11.71 26.03
CA GLN A 60 -17.22 -11.72 27.36
C GLN A 60 -16.71 -10.33 27.77
N TYR A 61 -16.10 -9.60 26.82
CA TYR A 61 -15.64 -8.23 27.06
C TYR A 61 -16.81 -7.27 27.29
N HIS A 62 -17.89 -7.35 26.52
CA HIS A 62 -19.08 -6.52 26.73
C HIS A 62 -19.75 -6.78 28.09
N SER A 63 -19.89 -8.03 28.51
CA SER A 63 -20.56 -8.34 29.77
C SER A 63 -19.78 -7.90 31.01
N SER A 64 -18.44 -7.99 30.99
CA SER A 64 -17.59 -7.69 32.15
C SER A 64 -17.15 -6.23 32.18
N SER A 65 -16.71 -5.67 31.06
CA SER A 65 -16.15 -4.31 31.03
C SER A 65 -17.24 -3.23 31.02
N TYR A 66 -18.34 -3.43 30.28
CA TYR A 66 -19.38 -2.41 30.16
C TYR A 66 -20.11 -2.18 31.48
N SER A 67 -20.45 -3.25 32.19
CA SER A 67 -21.11 -3.18 33.50
C SER A 67 -20.21 -2.51 34.57
N ILE A 68 -18.92 -2.84 34.60
CA ILE A 68 -17.95 -2.24 35.51
C ILE A 68 -17.67 -0.77 35.16
N VAL A 69 -17.50 -0.45 33.87
CA VAL A 69 -17.25 0.92 33.38
C VAL A 69 -18.48 1.79 33.63
N GLN A 70 -19.69 1.31 33.35
CA GLN A 70 -20.94 2.05 33.54
C GLN A 70 -21.20 2.38 35.01
N SER A 71 -20.95 1.44 35.92
CA SER A 71 -21.09 1.67 37.36
C SER A 71 -20.02 2.63 37.90
N ARG A 72 -18.79 2.53 37.40
CA ARG A 72 -17.67 3.42 37.79
C ARG A 72 -17.85 4.84 37.27
N CYS A 73 -18.34 5.02 36.04
CA CYS A 73 -18.55 6.35 35.46
C CYS A 73 -19.78 7.07 36.06
N TYR A 74 -20.82 6.35 36.47
CA TYR A 74 -21.94 6.92 37.23
C TYR A 74 -21.49 7.45 38.60
N ASN A 75 -20.63 6.70 39.30
CA ASN A 75 -20.11 7.11 40.61
C ASN A 75 -19.15 8.31 40.48
N TRP A 76 -18.26 8.29 39.49
CA TRP A 76 -17.33 9.39 39.21
C TRP A 76 -18.04 10.70 38.86
N LYS A 77 -19.08 10.66 38.02
CA LYS A 77 -19.87 11.85 37.67
C LYS A 77 -20.46 12.52 38.93
N LYS A 78 -21.12 11.73 39.78
CA LYS A 78 -21.70 12.22 41.05
C LYS A 78 -20.66 12.82 42.00
N LEU A 79 -19.47 12.23 42.05
CA LEU A 79 -18.38 12.71 42.89
C LEU A 79 -17.85 14.07 42.42
N ILE A 80 -17.69 14.26 41.11
CA ILE A 80 -17.31 15.55 40.53
C ILE A 80 -18.37 16.62 40.80
N GLU A 81 -19.65 16.32 40.53
CA GLU A 81 -20.74 17.29 40.73
C GLU A 81 -20.85 17.73 42.20
N LYS A 82 -20.65 16.80 43.14
CA LYS A 82 -20.59 17.11 44.57
C LYS A 82 -19.38 17.96 44.95
N PHE A 83 -18.22 17.73 44.33
CA PHE A 83 -16.99 18.48 44.61
C PHE A 83 -17.08 19.93 44.10
N TYR A 84 -17.60 20.13 42.89
CA TYR A 84 -17.76 21.45 42.29
C TYR A 84 -19.05 22.17 42.69
N GLY A 85 -19.99 21.48 43.35
CA GLY A 85 -21.25 22.05 43.83
C GLY A 85 -22.23 22.43 42.71
N ALA A 86 -22.02 21.92 41.50
CA ALA A 86 -22.81 22.19 40.33
C ALA A 86 -22.94 20.93 39.47
N GLU A 87 -24.12 20.74 38.88
CA GLU A 87 -24.37 19.62 37.96
C GLU A 87 -23.70 19.87 36.61
N ALA A 88 -23.22 18.80 35.97
CA ALA A 88 -22.61 18.90 34.65
C ALA A 88 -23.70 19.24 33.60
N PRO A 89 -23.45 20.19 32.69
CA PRO A 89 -24.40 20.53 31.63
C PRO A 89 -24.70 19.30 30.75
N GLN A 90 -25.96 19.17 30.34
CA GLN A 90 -26.41 18.03 29.53
C GLN A 90 -25.85 18.06 28.11
N GLU A 91 -25.63 19.25 27.57
CA GLU A 91 -25.05 19.48 26.25
C GLU A 91 -23.88 20.46 26.38
N VAL A 92 -22.75 20.12 25.74
CA VAL A 92 -21.56 20.96 25.66
C VAL A 92 -21.24 21.14 24.19
N ASP A 93 -21.37 22.38 23.69
CA ASP A 93 -20.88 22.74 22.36
C ASP A 93 -19.37 23.01 22.44
N VAL A 94 -18.58 22.07 21.92
CA VAL A 94 -17.11 22.21 21.87
C VAL A 94 -16.72 22.71 20.49
N GLN A 95 -16.42 24.00 20.40
CA GLN A 95 -15.87 24.56 19.17
C GLN A 95 -14.42 24.10 18.97
N PRO A 96 -14.02 23.71 17.74
CA PRO A 96 -12.62 23.45 17.44
C PRO A 96 -11.75 24.66 17.81
N PRO A 97 -10.53 24.46 18.31
CA PRO A 97 -9.63 25.57 18.57
C PRO A 97 -9.40 26.36 17.29
N GLU A 98 -9.26 27.69 17.43
CA GLU A 98 -8.96 28.56 16.30
C GLU A 98 -7.64 28.12 15.65
N VAL A 99 -7.68 27.85 14.34
CA VAL A 99 -6.50 27.39 13.59
C VAL A 99 -5.55 28.57 13.43
N VAL A 100 -4.62 28.71 14.38
CA VAL A 100 -3.60 29.76 14.38
C VAL A 100 -2.37 29.34 13.58
N SER A 101 -1.94 30.20 12.66
CA SER A 101 -0.71 30.00 11.87
C SER A 101 0.52 30.41 12.69
N THR A 102 1.11 29.46 13.41
CA THR A 102 2.35 29.70 14.18
C THR A 102 3.61 29.55 13.29
N LYS A 103 4.76 30.05 13.77
CA LYS A 103 6.06 29.85 13.09
C LYS A 103 6.34 28.35 13.00
N GLY A 104 6.23 27.79 11.79
CA GLY A 104 6.34 26.34 11.55
C GLY A 104 5.09 25.70 10.96
N CYS A 105 3.96 26.42 10.90
CA CYS A 105 2.73 25.96 10.21
C CYS A 105 2.83 26.03 8.66
N GLY A 106 4.03 26.31 8.14
CA GLY A 106 4.28 26.31 6.71
C GLY A 106 4.09 24.93 6.11
N SER A 107 3.65 24.87 4.85
CA SER A 107 3.62 23.61 4.11
C SER A 107 5.01 22.97 4.05
N ARG A 108 5.07 21.63 4.06
CA ARG A 108 6.33 20.89 3.95
C ARG A 108 7.15 21.35 2.74
N LEU A 109 8.47 21.35 2.88
CA LEU A 109 9.38 21.58 1.76
C LEU A 109 9.19 20.46 0.71
N PRO A 110 8.87 20.79 -0.55
CA PRO A 110 8.63 19.76 -1.55
C PRO A 110 9.92 19.05 -1.97
N SER A 111 9.82 17.75 -2.20
CA SER A 111 10.95 16.91 -2.62
C SER A 111 11.47 17.30 -4.02
N ARG A 112 12.67 16.84 -4.39
CA ARG A 112 13.21 17.06 -5.74
C ARG A 112 12.27 16.51 -6.82
N VAL A 113 11.66 15.35 -6.57
CA VAL A 113 10.70 14.73 -7.48
C VAL A 113 9.45 15.60 -7.64
N GLU A 114 8.90 16.10 -6.53
CA GLU A 114 7.71 16.96 -6.55
C GLU A 114 7.95 18.28 -7.27
N LYS A 115 9.13 18.90 -7.08
CA LYS A 115 9.51 20.11 -7.81
C LYS A 115 9.61 19.85 -9.31
N SER A 116 10.20 18.73 -9.73
CA SER A 116 10.30 18.34 -11.14
C SER A 116 8.94 18.06 -11.76
N LEU A 117 8.04 17.36 -11.06
CA LEU A 117 6.68 17.10 -11.53
C LEU A 117 5.88 18.41 -11.68
N LYS A 118 5.99 19.32 -10.71
CA LYS A 118 5.38 20.66 -10.80
C LYS A 118 5.92 21.45 -11.99
N LEU A 119 7.21 21.34 -12.29
CA LEU A 119 7.81 22.00 -13.45
C LEU A 119 7.28 21.41 -14.77
N LYS A 120 7.24 20.07 -14.88
CA LYS A 120 6.71 19.35 -16.07
C LYS A 120 5.25 19.69 -16.38
N ARG A 121 4.44 19.96 -15.35
CA ARG A 121 3.03 20.37 -15.51
C ARG A 121 2.86 21.80 -16.03
N LYS A 122 3.89 22.65 -15.95
CA LYS A 122 3.81 24.02 -16.46
C LYS A 122 3.98 24.00 -17.98
N PRO A 123 3.15 24.76 -18.73
CA PRO A 123 3.30 24.85 -20.18
C PRO A 123 4.67 25.41 -20.56
N LEU A 124 5.22 24.90 -21.67
CA LEU A 124 6.40 25.48 -22.28
C LEU A 124 6.05 26.83 -22.89
N ARG A 125 7.01 27.75 -22.89
CA ARG A 125 6.88 29.08 -23.51
C ARG A 125 8.05 29.32 -24.46
N GLN A 126 7.79 30.02 -25.56
CA GLN A 126 8.84 30.41 -26.49
C GLN A 126 9.60 31.63 -25.97
N CYS A 127 10.93 31.51 -25.87
CA CYS A 127 11.78 32.61 -25.43
C CYS A 127 11.99 33.63 -26.56
N LYS A 128 11.71 34.92 -26.33
CA LYS A 128 11.91 35.97 -27.35
C LYS A 128 13.37 36.17 -27.79
N LYS A 129 14.35 35.78 -26.95
CA LYS A 129 15.79 35.96 -27.25
C LYS A 129 16.38 34.82 -28.07
N CYS A 130 16.16 33.57 -27.65
CA CYS A 130 16.71 32.40 -28.36
C CYS A 130 15.69 31.66 -29.23
N GLN A 131 14.41 32.07 -29.20
CA GLN A 131 13.30 31.50 -29.97
C GLN A 131 12.97 30.03 -29.66
N GLU A 132 13.54 29.47 -28.59
CA GLU A 132 13.29 28.08 -28.18
C GLU A 132 12.13 27.95 -27.19
N TRP A 133 11.45 26.81 -27.27
CA TRP A 133 10.41 26.40 -26.32
C TRP A 133 11.06 25.78 -25.08
N GLY A 134 10.78 26.34 -23.90
CA GLY A 134 11.37 25.87 -22.66
C GLY A 134 10.68 26.42 -21.41
N HIS A 135 11.25 26.13 -20.25
CA HIS A 135 10.80 26.69 -18.96
C HIS A 135 11.48 28.03 -18.62
N HIS A 136 12.21 28.64 -19.56
CA HIS A 136 12.86 29.95 -19.40
C HIS A 136 12.16 31.02 -20.25
N ASP A 137 12.46 32.30 -19.99
CA ASP A 137 12.02 33.43 -20.82
C ASP A 137 13.22 34.27 -21.24
N SER A 138 12.96 35.40 -21.91
CA SER A 138 14.00 36.35 -22.32
C SER A 138 14.79 36.94 -21.15
N ARG A 139 14.25 36.97 -19.92
CA ARG A 139 14.93 37.48 -18.73
C ARG A 139 15.88 36.43 -18.15
N ASN A 140 15.48 35.16 -18.20
CA ASN A 140 16.27 34.04 -17.68
C ASN A 140 16.83 33.11 -18.76
N CYS A 141 17.17 33.63 -19.95
CA CYS A 141 17.69 32.80 -21.03
C CYS A 141 19.17 32.47 -20.81
N ASP A 142 19.47 31.19 -20.54
CA ASP A 142 20.82 30.71 -20.23
C ASP A 142 21.78 30.92 -21.40
N LYS A 143 21.31 30.73 -22.64
CA LYS A 143 22.12 30.92 -23.86
C LYS A 143 22.67 32.33 -23.99
N PHE A 144 21.94 33.33 -23.51
CA PHE A 144 22.39 34.72 -23.56
C PHE A 144 23.25 35.09 -22.35
N LYS A 145 22.92 34.58 -21.16
CA LYS A 145 23.78 34.74 -19.98
C LYS A 145 25.18 34.16 -20.20
N GLU A 146 25.27 33.02 -20.88
CA GLU A 146 26.56 32.42 -21.21
C GLU A 146 27.32 33.24 -22.27
N LYS A 147 26.65 33.69 -23.33
CA LYS A 147 27.26 34.56 -24.35
C LYS A 147 27.79 35.87 -23.76
N GLU A 148 27.05 36.48 -22.84
CA GLU A 148 27.45 37.70 -22.13
C GLU A 148 28.68 37.46 -21.25
N LYS A 149 28.68 36.38 -20.44
CA LYS A 149 29.85 35.99 -19.65
C LYS A 149 31.09 35.75 -20.52
N ARG A 150 30.95 35.07 -21.66
CA ARG A 150 32.05 34.83 -22.62
C ARG A 150 32.53 36.12 -23.29
N ARG A 151 31.67 37.11 -23.51
CA ARG A 151 32.06 38.44 -24.01
C ARG A 151 32.81 39.24 -22.95
N SER A 152 32.30 39.27 -21.73
CA SER A 152 32.95 39.96 -20.61
C SER A 152 34.36 39.42 -20.33
N ARG A 153 34.55 38.08 -20.36
CA ARG A 153 35.88 37.48 -20.20
C ARG A 153 36.88 37.91 -21.28
N ARG A 154 36.46 37.94 -22.55
CA ARG A 154 37.31 38.42 -23.65
C ARG A 154 37.66 39.90 -23.51
N ASN A 155 36.71 40.72 -23.07
CA ASN A 155 36.96 42.16 -22.87
C ASN A 155 37.82 42.46 -21.63
N SER A 156 38.01 41.51 -20.71
CA SER A 156 38.94 41.67 -19.57
C SER A 156 40.36 41.16 -19.86
N GLU A 157 40.56 40.50 -20.99
CA GLU A 157 41.87 39.97 -21.45
C GLU A 157 42.54 40.90 -22.48
N VAL A 158 41.88 41.99 -22.86
CA VAL A 158 42.38 43.10 -23.71
C VAL A 158 42.57 44.33 -22.83
#